data_AF-A0A8B6EEA5-F1
#
_entry.id   AF-A0A8B6EEA5-F1
#
_cell.length_a   1.000
_cell.length_b   1.000
_cell.length_c   1.000
_cell.angle_alpha   90.00
_cell.angle_beta   90.00
_cell.angle_gamma   90.00
#
_symmetry.space_group_name_H-M   'P 1'
#
loop_
_entity.id
_entity.type
_entity.pdbx_description
1 polymer ?
#
loop_
_entity_poly.entity_id
_entity_poly.type
_entity_poly.pdbx_seq_one_letter_code
_entity_poly.pdbx_strand_id
1 'polypeptide(L)'
;MAAPSRSARFCLNFKLDSVLWNKVCKTKKFSTSPVSHVKEHSKMFPAQMGKMLPDGTFDGKIAFITGGGTGLGKGMATMLSRLGAQVVISSR
;
A
#
# COMPACT_ATOMS: atom_id res chain seq x y z
N MET A 1 -29.02 -16.38 31.76
CA MET A 1 -27.99 -17.34 31.30
C MET A 1 -27.37 -16.76 30.03
N ALA A 2 -26.57 -15.70 30.03
CA ALA A 2 -25.22 -15.54 30.57
C ALA A 2 -24.21 -16.53 29.94
N ALA A 3 -23.59 -16.12 28.82
CA ALA A 3 -22.41 -16.77 28.25
C ALA A 3 -21.14 -16.09 28.79
N PRO A 4 -20.19 -16.81 29.40
CA PRO A 4 -18.94 -16.22 29.84
C PRO A 4 -17.88 -16.17 28.74
N SER A 5 -17.25 -15.00 28.66
CA SER A 5 -16.00 -14.65 27.98
C SER A 5 -14.79 -15.45 28.49
N ARG A 6 -13.91 -15.89 27.56
CA ARG A 6 -12.45 -16.10 27.76
C ARG A 6 -11.77 -15.79 26.42
N SER A 7 -11.25 -14.57 26.22
CA SER A 7 -9.99 -14.04 26.76
C SER A 7 -8.74 -14.71 26.18
N ALA A 8 -8.00 -13.89 25.44
CA ALA A 8 -6.54 -13.85 25.37
C ALA A 8 -5.81 -15.14 24.95
N ARG A 9 -5.64 -15.28 23.63
CA ARG A 9 -4.36 -15.77 23.08
C ARG A 9 -4.14 -15.36 21.62
N PHE A 10 -4.44 -14.10 21.30
CA PHE A 10 -3.98 -13.45 20.07
C PHE A 10 -2.75 -12.60 20.36
N CYS A 11 -1.76 -13.21 21.01
CA CYS A 11 -0.45 -12.60 21.21
C CYS A 11 0.58 -13.70 21.11
N LEU A 12 1.61 -13.41 20.30
CA LEU A 12 2.83 -14.18 20.09
C LEU A 12 2.67 -15.37 19.14
N ASN A 13 2.65 -15.10 17.84
CA ASN A 13 3.58 -15.72 16.89
C ASN A 13 3.49 -15.09 15.50
N PHE A 14 3.80 -13.79 15.42
CA PHE A 14 4.16 -13.15 14.14
C PHE A 14 5.33 -12.19 14.35
N LYS A 15 6.34 -12.67 15.07
CA LYS A 15 7.56 -11.93 15.36
C LYS A 15 8.78 -12.77 14.98
N LEU A 16 8.79 -13.36 13.78
CA LEU A 16 10.01 -13.95 13.24
C LEU A 16 10.06 -14.04 11.70
N ASP A 17 9.50 -13.07 10.97
CA ASP A 17 9.66 -12.97 9.51
C ASP A 17 10.22 -11.62 9.03
N SER A 18 10.75 -10.79 9.93
CA SER A 18 11.43 -9.54 9.56
C SER A 18 12.85 -9.75 9.04
N VAL A 19 13.52 -10.85 9.41
CA VAL A 19 14.92 -11.12 9.02
C VAL A 19 15.01 -11.80 7.65
N LEU A 20 14.01 -12.60 7.27
CA LEU A 20 14.02 -13.31 5.98
C LEU A 20 13.53 -12.44 4.81
N TRP A 21 12.61 -11.49 5.06
CA TRP A 21 12.15 -10.56 4.03
C TRP A 21 13.28 -9.66 3.50
N ASN A 22 14.17 -9.22 4.39
CA ASN A 22 15.37 -8.46 4.02
C ASN A 22 16.40 -9.26 3.21
N LYS A 23 16.31 -10.60 3.20
CA LYS A 23 17.24 -11.49 2.48
C LYS A 23 16.73 -11.89 1.10
N VAL A 24 15.41 -12.04 0.93
CA VAL A 24 14.78 -12.38 -0.36
C VAL A 24 14.76 -11.20 -1.34
N CYS A 25 14.67 -9.95 -0.85
CA CYS A 25 14.62 -8.78 -1.72
C CYS A 25 15.97 -8.39 -2.36
N LYS A 26 17.12 -8.90 -1.90
CA LYS A 26 18.44 -8.48 -2.41
C LYS A 26 18.90 -9.17 -3.70
N THR A 27 18.17 -10.14 -4.26
CA THR A 27 18.67 -10.96 -5.39
C THR A 27 17.87 -10.87 -6.69
N LYS A 28 16.91 -9.95 -6.82
CA LYS A 28 16.48 -9.49 -8.15
C LYS A 28 16.94 -8.05 -8.37
N LYS A 29 18.24 -7.90 -8.69
CA LYS A 29 18.67 -6.81 -9.55
C LYS A 29 17.94 -7.02 -10.87
N PHE A 30 16.82 -6.33 -11.06
CA PHE A 30 16.34 -6.05 -12.41
C PHE A 30 17.55 -5.48 -13.15
N SER A 31 17.96 -6.14 -14.23
CA SER A 31 19.12 -5.74 -15.02
C SER A 31 18.86 -4.38 -15.64
N THR A 32 19.06 -3.31 -14.87
CA THR A 32 19.33 -2.00 -15.44
C THR A 32 20.82 -1.99 -15.72
N SER A 33 21.19 -2.34 -16.94
CA SER A 33 22.46 -1.89 -17.51
C SER A 33 22.62 -0.39 -17.22
N PRO A 34 23.84 0.12 -16.98
CA PRO A 34 24.03 1.52 -16.66
C PRO A 34 23.78 2.32 -17.94
N VAL A 35 22.53 2.68 -18.20
CA VAL A 35 22.19 3.63 -19.26
C VAL A 35 22.55 5.02 -18.72
N SER A 36 23.83 5.35 -18.85
CA SER A 36 24.42 6.65 -18.46
C SER A 36 23.73 7.85 -19.11
N HIS A 37 22.93 7.62 -20.17
CA HIS A 37 22.17 8.64 -20.89
C HIS A 37 20.78 8.98 -20.32
N VAL A 38 20.25 8.28 -19.31
CA VAL A 38 18.89 8.56 -18.76
C VAL A 38 18.90 9.59 -17.62
N LYS A 39 20.09 9.99 -17.13
CA LYS A 39 20.19 10.89 -15.96
C LYS A 39 19.83 12.34 -16.25
N GLU A 40 20.06 12.85 -17.47
CA GLU A 40 19.90 14.28 -17.76
C GLU A 40 18.43 14.74 -17.68
N HIS A 41 17.50 13.98 -18.26
CA HIS A 41 16.08 14.34 -18.32
C HIS A 41 15.37 14.24 -16.96
N SER A 42 15.86 13.37 -16.08
CA SER A 42 15.30 13.20 -14.72
C SER A 42 15.49 14.42 -13.82
N LYS A 43 16.45 15.31 -14.13
CA LYS A 43 16.64 16.58 -13.43
C LYS A 43 15.51 17.57 -13.70
N MET A 44 14.89 17.50 -14.89
CA MET A 44 13.78 18.39 -15.26
C MET A 44 12.46 17.99 -14.60
N PHE A 45 12.28 16.72 -14.26
CA PHE A 45 11.05 16.19 -13.67
C PHE A 45 11.35 15.44 -12.36
N PRO A 46 11.50 16.17 -11.24
CA PRO A 46 11.71 15.52 -9.94
C PRO A 46 10.51 14.65 -9.60
N ALA A 47 10.77 13.41 -9.18
CA ALA A 47 9.73 12.45 -8.83
C ALA A 47 8.88 12.99 -7.66
N GLN A 48 7.61 13.29 -7.94
CA GLN A 48 6.67 13.76 -6.93
C GLN A 48 6.10 12.56 -6.18
N MET A 49 6.37 12.46 -4.89
CA MET A 49 5.88 11.37 -4.02
C MET A 49 4.54 11.71 -3.33
N GLY A 50 3.95 12.85 -3.69
CA GLY A 50 2.71 13.38 -3.11
C GLY A 50 1.43 12.89 -3.80
N LYS A 51 0.28 13.34 -3.28
CA LYS A 51 -1.02 13.15 -3.95
C LYS A 51 -1.08 14.06 -5.17
N MET A 52 -1.57 13.55 -6.29
CA MET A 52 -1.77 14.35 -7.52
C MET A 52 -2.95 15.31 -7.41
N LEU A 53 -3.97 14.92 -6.65
CA LEU A 53 -5.21 15.68 -6.48
C LEU A 53 -5.20 16.44 -5.16
N PRO A 54 -5.87 17.61 -5.08
CA PRO A 54 -6.04 18.33 -3.83
C PRO A 54 -6.87 17.51 -2.84
N ASP A 55 -6.64 17.77 -1.57
CA ASP A 55 -7.40 17.16 -0.49
C ASP A 55 -8.89 17.53 -0.59
N GLY A 56 -9.78 16.58 -0.28
CA GLY A 56 -11.23 16.77 -0.35
C GLY A 56 -11.85 16.63 -1.74
N THR A 57 -11.05 16.29 -2.78
CA THR A 57 -11.58 16.04 -4.14
C THR A 57 -12.69 14.99 -4.16
N PHE A 58 -12.64 14.00 -3.28
CA PHE A 58 -13.61 12.91 -3.22
C PHE A 58 -14.52 12.95 -1.99
N ASP A 59 -14.64 14.10 -1.33
CA ASP A 59 -15.55 14.26 -0.19
C ASP A 59 -17.00 13.94 -0.59
N GLY A 60 -17.67 13.15 0.25
CA GLY A 60 -19.05 12.72 0.02
C GLY A 60 -19.24 11.71 -1.12
N LYS A 61 -18.16 11.19 -1.71
CA LYS A 61 -18.21 10.11 -2.72
C LYS A 61 -17.93 8.76 -2.09
N ILE A 62 -18.62 7.73 -2.59
CA ILE A 62 -18.41 6.34 -2.19
C ILE A 62 -17.67 5.61 -3.32
N ALA A 63 -16.51 5.02 -3.02
CA ALA A 63 -15.71 4.24 -3.96
C ALA A 63 -15.78 2.75 -3.61
N PHE A 64 -16.24 1.92 -4.53
CA PHE A 64 -16.27 0.47 -4.39
C PHE A 64 -15.10 -0.17 -5.13
N ILE A 65 -14.27 -0.94 -4.42
CA ILE A 65 -13.01 -1.49 -4.93
C ILE A 65 -12.99 -3.00 -4.72
N THR A 66 -12.90 -3.74 -5.82
CA THR A 66 -12.68 -5.20 -5.79
C THR A 66 -11.19 -5.50 -5.67
N GLY A 67 -10.82 -6.52 -4.88
CA GLY A 67 -9.43 -6.89 -4.64
C GLY A 67 -8.62 -5.82 -3.86
N GLY A 68 -9.27 -4.92 -3.13
CA GLY A 68 -8.61 -3.81 -2.41
C GLY A 68 -7.76 -4.21 -1.19
N GLY A 69 -7.69 -5.50 -0.84
CA GLY A 69 -6.92 -5.99 0.32
C GLY A 69 -5.39 -5.99 0.10
N THR A 70 -4.93 -6.10 -1.15
CA THR A 70 -3.48 -6.25 -1.47
C THR A 70 -3.09 -5.52 -2.76
N GLY A 71 -1.78 -5.44 -3.01
CA GLY A 71 -1.21 -4.97 -4.28
C GLY A 71 -1.68 -3.57 -4.68
N LEU A 72 -2.05 -3.43 -5.96
CA LEU A 72 -2.52 -2.17 -6.54
C LEU A 72 -3.86 -1.73 -5.94
N GLY A 73 -4.77 -2.67 -5.67
CA GLY A 73 -6.07 -2.38 -5.08
C GLY A 73 -5.94 -1.67 -3.73
N LYS A 74 -5.01 -2.13 -2.89
CA LYS A 74 -4.70 -1.48 -1.60
C LYS A 74 -4.16 -0.07 -1.78
N GLY A 75 -3.28 0.14 -2.76
CA GLY A 75 -2.74 1.46 -3.09
C GLY A 75 -3.83 2.44 -3.51
N MET A 76 -4.73 2.01 -4.40
CA MET A 76 -5.86 2.81 -4.86
C MET A 76 -6.83 3.13 -3.71
N ALA A 77 -7.21 2.13 -2.92
CA ALA A 77 -8.10 2.33 -1.76
C ALA A 77 -7.51 3.34 -0.76
N THR A 78 -6.21 3.23 -0.49
CA THR A 78 -5.51 4.14 0.43
C THR A 78 -5.50 5.57 -0.10
N MET A 79 -5.24 5.76 -1.39
CA MET A 79 -5.21 7.10 -1.99
C MET A 79 -6.59 7.75 -2.07
N LEU A 80 -7.63 6.99 -2.43
CA LEU A 80 -8.99 7.50 -2.47
C LEU A 80 -9.51 7.87 -1.07
N SER A 81 -9.22 7.05 -0.07
CA SER A 81 -9.56 7.37 1.33
C SER A 81 -8.84 8.63 1.82
N ARG A 82 -7.56 8.81 1.47
CA ARG A 82 -6.78 10.02 1.79
C ARG A 82 -7.28 11.31 1.15
N LEU A 83 -8.07 11.20 0.09
CA LEU A 83 -8.66 12.31 -0.64
C LEU A 83 -10.12 12.58 -0.21
N GLY A 84 -10.64 11.84 0.79
CA GLY A 84 -11.96 12.08 1.38
C GLY A 84 -13.07 11.10 0.98
N ALA A 85 -12.76 10.12 0.12
CA ALA A 85 -13.76 9.14 -0.30
C ALA A 85 -14.11 8.16 0.84
N GLN A 86 -15.38 7.78 0.95
CA GLN A 86 -15.77 6.59 1.69
C GLN A 86 -15.50 5.35 0.83
N VAL A 87 -14.56 4.50 1.24
CA VAL A 87 -14.12 3.37 0.44
C VAL A 87 -14.68 2.06 0.99
N VAL A 88 -15.33 1.29 0.12
CA VAL A 88 -15.80 -0.08 0.41
C VAL A 88 -14.92 -1.05 -0.38
N ILE A 89 -14.31 -2.00 0.32
CA ILE A 89 -13.42 -3.00 -0.26
C ILE A 89 -14.10 -4.36 -0.23
N SER A 90 -14.09 -5.06 -1.36
CA SER A 90 -14.52 -6.46 -1.45
C SER A 90 -13.37 -7.33 -1.95
N SER A 91 -13.06 -8.41 -1.22
CA SER A 91 -12.07 -9.42 -1.60
C SER A 91 -12.61 -10.80 -1.28
N ARG A 92 -12.11 -11.79 -2.03
CA ARG A 92 -12.32 -13.22 -1.73
C ARG A 92 -11.40 -13.71 -0.62
#